data_AF-A0A4V2NGW3-F1
#
_entry.id   AF-A0A4V2NGW3-F1
#
_cell.length_a   1.000
_cell.length_b   1.000
_cell.length_c   1.000
_cell.angle_alpha   90.00
_cell.angle_beta   90.00
_cell.angle_gamma   90.00
#
_symmetry.space_group_name_H-M   'P 1'
#
loop_
_entity.id
_entity.type
_entity.pdbx_description
1 polymer ?
#
loop_
_entity_poly.entity_id
_entity_poly.type
_entity_poly.pdbx_seq_one_letter_code
_entity_poly.pdbx_strand_id
1 'polypeptide(L)'
;MTVLALHVNQPASADNIIIASNIGHIGKKADADDLSVLNSGEPRMEVTRTGDISVELVMRDANGLSIGVVGSTWRLPAGDSKALVLHNAELVRDEMASKTPSLAALFEPAR
;
A
#
# COMPACT_ATOMS: atom_id res chain seq x y z
N MET A 1 6.73 9.11 7.25
CA MET A 1 6.26 8.72 5.90
C MET A 1 6.28 9.94 4.98
N THR A 2 6.78 9.79 3.75
CA THR A 2 6.84 10.84 2.71
C THR A 2 5.93 10.52 1.53
N VAL A 3 5.70 9.24 1.24
CA VAL A 3 4.81 8.77 0.18
C VAL A 3 3.82 7.76 0.75
N LEU A 4 2.59 7.83 0.27
CA LEU A 4 1.55 6.84 0.47
C LEU A 4 0.76 6.70 -0.85
N ALA A 5 0.61 5.48 -1.34
CA ALA A 5 -0.19 5.14 -2.51
C ALA A 5 -0.96 3.83 -2.27
N LEU A 6 -2.22 3.77 -2.72
CA LEU A 6 -3.10 2.61 -2.59
C LEU A 6 -3.41 2.05 -3.97
N HIS A 7 -2.81 0.90 -4.27
CA HIS A 7 -3.01 0.09 -5.46
C HIS A 7 -4.14 -0.91 -5.19
N VAL A 8 -5.34 -0.70 -5.72
CA VAL A 8 -6.55 -1.46 -5.34
C VAL A 8 -7.20 -2.13 -6.54
N ASN A 9 -7.67 -3.37 -6.33
CA ASN A 9 -8.41 -4.14 -7.32
C ASN A 9 -9.72 -3.41 -7.67
N GLN A 10 -10.03 -3.22 -8.94
CA GLN A 10 -11.30 -2.62 -9.33
C GLN A 10 -12.46 -3.63 -9.19
N PRO A 11 -13.62 -3.26 -8.63
CA PRO A 11 -14.75 -4.18 -8.53
C PRO A 11 -15.28 -4.70 -9.88
N ALA A 12 -15.12 -3.91 -10.95
CA ALA A 12 -15.65 -4.20 -12.29
C ALA A 12 -14.59 -4.59 -13.32
N SER A 13 -13.32 -4.70 -12.94
CA SER A 13 -12.25 -5.14 -13.84
C SER A 13 -11.17 -5.91 -13.10
N ALA A 14 -10.36 -6.70 -13.82
CA ALA A 14 -9.21 -7.39 -13.24
C ALA A 14 -8.00 -6.46 -12.99
N ASP A 15 -8.15 -5.15 -13.23
CA ASP A 15 -7.06 -4.21 -13.04
C ASP A 15 -6.87 -3.87 -11.56
N ASN A 16 -5.61 -3.80 -11.13
CA ASN A 16 -5.22 -3.17 -9.88
C ASN A 16 -4.58 -1.81 -10.21
N ILE A 17 -5.14 -0.72 -9.68
CA ILE A 17 -4.73 0.66 -10.00
C ILE A 17 -4.58 1.52 -8.76
N ILE A 18 -3.79 2.59 -8.87
CA ILE A 18 -3.74 3.63 -7.83
C ILE A 18 -5.10 4.35 -7.76
N ILE A 19 -5.78 4.24 -6.62
CA ILE A 19 -7.04 4.97 -6.35
C ILE A 19 -6.86 6.15 -5.38
N ALA A 20 -5.78 6.15 -4.60
CA ALA A 20 -5.42 7.22 -3.68
C ALA A 20 -3.91 7.33 -3.56
N SER A 21 -3.39 8.56 -3.54
CA SER A 21 -1.96 8.81 -3.42
C SER A 21 -1.68 10.26 -3.04
N ASN A 22 -0.69 10.49 -2.16
CA ASN A 22 -0.24 11.84 -1.82
C ASN A 22 0.77 12.43 -2.82
N ILE A 23 1.16 11.67 -3.85
CA ILE A 23 2.05 12.11 -4.94
C ILE A 23 1.39 12.05 -6.33
N GLY A 24 0.10 11.72 -6.41
CA GLY A 24 -0.64 11.60 -7.67
C GLY A 24 -0.57 10.19 -8.28
N HIS A 25 -0.51 10.09 -9.61
CA HIS A 25 -0.55 8.83 -10.38
C HIS A 25 -1.87 8.03 -10.27
N ILE A 26 -2.98 8.68 -9.91
CA ILE A 26 -4.30 8.04 -9.88
C ILE A 26 -4.62 7.41 -11.25
N GLY A 27 -5.08 6.16 -11.25
CA GLY A 27 -5.34 5.36 -12.46
C GLY A 27 -4.14 4.59 -13.00
N LYS A 28 -2.92 4.81 -12.50
CA LYS A 28 -1.74 4.02 -12.90
C LYS A 28 -1.95 2.56 -12.46
N LYS A 29 -1.71 1.62 -13.38
CA LYS A 29 -1.73 0.18 -13.08
C LYS A 29 -0.58 -0.21 -12.13
N ALA A 30 -0.87 -1.17 -11.27
CA ALA A 30 0.14 -1.93 -10.52
C ALA A 30 1.19 -2.48 -11.47
N ASP A 31 2.45 -2.37 -11.08
CA ASP A 31 3.54 -3.00 -11.80
C ASP A 31 3.83 -4.41 -11.26
N ALA A 32 4.91 -5.03 -11.76
CA ALA A 32 5.23 -6.42 -11.41
C ALA A 32 5.56 -6.59 -9.91
N ASP A 33 6.12 -5.56 -9.26
CA ASP A 33 6.50 -5.62 -7.85
C ASP A 33 5.24 -5.58 -6.98
N ASP A 34 4.32 -4.65 -7.25
CA ASP A 34 3.01 -4.58 -6.60
C ASP A 34 2.25 -5.91 -6.73
N LEU A 35 2.19 -6.47 -7.95
CA LEU A 35 1.48 -7.73 -8.21
C LEU A 35 2.16 -8.92 -7.51
N SER A 36 3.50 -8.89 -7.37
CA SER A 36 4.23 -9.92 -6.63
C SER A 36 3.87 -9.91 -5.14
N VAL A 37 3.80 -8.72 -4.53
CA VAL A 37 3.36 -8.56 -3.13
C VAL A 37 1.93 -9.05 -2.95
N LEU A 38 1.02 -8.64 -3.84
CA LEU A 38 -0.38 -9.04 -3.78
C LEU A 38 -0.57 -10.57 -3.89
N ASN A 39 0.19 -11.21 -4.77
CA ASN A 39 0.08 -12.66 -5.02
C ASN A 39 0.74 -13.51 -3.93
N SER A 40 1.90 -13.07 -3.42
CA SER A 40 2.67 -13.83 -2.42
C SER A 40 2.19 -13.60 -1.00
N GLY A 41 1.68 -12.40 -0.70
CA GLY A 41 1.42 -11.97 0.67
C GLY A 41 2.67 -11.45 1.39
N GLU A 42 3.84 -11.54 0.78
CA GLU A 42 5.12 -11.20 1.40
C GLU A 42 5.42 -9.70 1.26
N PRO A 43 5.81 -9.01 2.36
CA PRO A 43 6.27 -7.63 2.29
C PRO A 43 7.48 -7.44 1.37
N ARG A 44 7.47 -6.36 0.59
CA ARG A 44 8.65 -5.92 -0.17
C ARG A 44 9.21 -4.64 0.42
N MET A 45 10.54 -4.58 0.53
CA MET A 45 11.26 -3.42 1.05
C MET A 45 12.46 -3.10 0.17
N GLU A 46 12.56 -1.85 -0.28
CA GLU A 46 13.63 -1.41 -1.18
C GLU A 46 14.18 -0.05 -0.75
N VAL A 47 15.51 0.09 -0.74
CA VAL A 47 16.14 1.40 -0.55
C VAL A 47 16.07 2.15 -1.87
N THR A 48 15.35 3.27 -1.87
CA THR A 48 15.20 4.15 -3.03
C THR A 48 16.52 4.83 -3.38
N ARG A 49 16.60 5.40 -4.58
CA ARG A 49 17.75 6.22 -5.03
C ARG A 49 18.06 7.41 -4.11
N THR A 50 17.09 7.86 -3.30
CA THR A 50 17.27 8.98 -2.37
C THR A 50 17.80 8.57 -1.00
N GLY A 51 17.99 7.27 -0.76
CA GLY A 51 18.38 6.72 0.55
C GLY A 51 17.19 6.40 1.47
N ASP A 52 15.97 6.84 1.11
CA ASP A 52 14.74 6.41 1.76
C ASP A 52 14.45 4.93 1.54
N ILE A 53 13.52 4.38 2.30
CA ILE A 53 13.03 3.03 2.10
C ILE A 53 11.57 3.04 1.64
N SER A 54 11.31 2.35 0.53
CA SER A 54 9.98 1.99 0.06
C SER A 54 9.55 0.68 0.71
N VAL A 55 8.30 0.60 1.14
CA VAL A 55 7.67 -0.58 1.72
C VAL A 55 6.34 -0.79 1.04
N GLU A 56 6.14 -2.01 0.52
CA GLU A 56 4.90 -2.47 -0.08
C GLU A 56 4.34 -3.61 0.75
N LEU A 57 3.06 -3.50 1.10
CA LEU A 57 2.34 -4.49 1.90
C LEU A 57 0.99 -4.79 1.27
N VAL A 58 0.49 -6.01 1.42
CA VAL A 58 -0.89 -6.33 1.01
C VAL A 58 -1.88 -5.47 1.78
N MET A 59 -2.69 -4.69 1.07
CA MET A 59 -3.82 -3.95 1.62
C MET A 59 -4.96 -4.92 1.91
N ARG A 60 -5.54 -4.80 3.10
CA ARG A 60 -6.70 -5.58 3.53
C ARG A 60 -7.88 -4.66 3.84
N ASP A 61 -9.09 -5.16 3.66
CA ASP A 61 -10.27 -4.54 4.25
C ASP A 61 -10.41 -4.93 5.74
N ALA A 62 -11.43 -4.38 6.41
CA ALA A 62 -11.72 -4.64 7.82
C ALA A 62 -12.06 -6.11 8.12
N ASN A 63 -12.39 -6.91 7.09
CA ASN A 63 -12.66 -8.35 7.20
C ASN A 63 -11.42 -9.20 6.95
N GLY A 64 -10.26 -8.57 6.67
CA GLY A 64 -9.00 -9.24 6.38
C GLY A 64 -8.83 -9.70 4.94
N LEU A 65 -9.78 -9.38 4.04
CA LEU A 65 -9.68 -9.74 2.63
C LEU A 65 -8.62 -8.89 1.94
N SER A 66 -7.73 -9.53 1.18
CA SER A 66 -6.75 -8.83 0.34
C SER A 66 -7.45 -8.07 -0.78
N ILE A 67 -7.31 -6.75 -0.80
CA ILE A 67 -7.97 -5.86 -1.76
C ILE A 67 -6.99 -5.08 -2.64
N GLY A 68 -5.69 -5.18 -2.36
CA GLY A 68 -4.67 -4.44 -3.08
C GLY A 68 -3.31 -4.41 -2.38
N VAL A 69 -2.55 -3.34 -2.62
CA VAL A 69 -1.23 -3.07 -2.04
C VAL A 69 -1.20 -1.65 -1.49
N VAL A 70 -0.64 -1.49 -0.30
CA VAL A 70 -0.26 -0.20 0.28
C VAL A 70 1.23 0.00 0.00
N GLY A 71 1.55 0.96 -0.87
CA GLY A 71 2.91 1.44 -1.10
C GLY A 71 3.19 2.64 -0.22
N SER A 72 4.30 2.63 0.52
CA SER A 72 4.70 3.75 1.37
C SER A 72 6.21 3.99 1.32
N THR A 73 6.64 5.25 1.34
CA THR A 73 8.05 5.60 1.45
C THR A 73 8.31 6.31 2.77
N TRP A 74 9.43 5.95 3.40
CA TRP A 74 9.84 6.45 4.70
C TRP A 74 11.27 6.96 4.64
N ARG A 75 11.52 8.08 5.32
CA ARG A 75 12.88 8.54 5.59
C ARG A 75 13.57 7.45 6.42
N LEU A 76 14.77 7.06 5.99
CA LEU A 76 15.62 6.13 6.72
C LEU A 76 16.92 6.85 7.11
N PRO A 77 17.00 7.43 8.31
CA PRO A 77 18.25 7.96 8.85
C PRO A 77 19.37 6.91 8.88
N ALA A 78 20.61 7.36 8.76
CA ALA A 78 21.76 6.48 8.89
C ALA A 78 21.79 5.86 10.31
N GLY A 79 21.80 4.53 10.39
CA GLY A 79 21.80 3.79 11.66
C GLY A 79 20.41 3.35 12.15
N ASP A 80 19.33 3.75 11.49
CA ASP A 80 17.99 3.29 11.83
C ASP A 80 17.70 1.87 11.33
N SER A 81 16.76 1.20 12.00
CA SER A 81 16.39 -0.17 11.71
C SER A 81 15.32 -0.25 10.62
N LYS A 82 15.60 -1.01 9.56
CA LYS A 82 14.59 -1.41 8.57
C LYS A 82 13.38 -2.07 9.22
N ALA A 83 13.58 -2.85 10.28
CA ALA A 83 12.48 -3.52 10.99
C ALA A 83 11.53 -2.51 11.66
N LEU A 84 12.04 -1.39 12.18
CA LEU A 84 11.19 -0.33 12.74
C LEU A 84 10.35 0.34 11.64
N VAL A 85 10.93 0.55 10.46
CA VAL A 85 10.20 1.10 9.32
C VAL A 85 9.11 0.14 8.84
N LEU A 86 9.42 -1.16 8.73
CA LEU A 86 8.43 -2.17 8.40
C LEU A 86 7.28 -2.14 9.41
N HIS A 87 7.58 -2.17 10.71
CA HIS A 87 6.57 -2.12 11.76
C HIS A 87 5.67 -0.88 11.65
N ASN A 88 6.23 0.30 11.36
CA ASN A 88 5.44 1.51 11.17
C ASN A 88 4.56 1.45 9.91
N ALA A 89 5.06 0.86 8.83
CA ALA A 89 4.26 0.64 7.62
C ALA A 89 3.10 -0.35 7.86
N GLU A 90 3.34 -1.39 8.67
CA GLU A 90 2.31 -2.34 9.10
C GLU A 90 1.21 -1.65 9.91
N LEU A 91 1.57 -0.77 10.86
CA LEU A 91 0.59 0.01 11.63
C LEU A 91 -0.29 0.88 10.72
N VAL A 92 0.30 1.52 9.69
CA VAL A 92 -0.47 2.32 8.71
C VAL A 92 -1.40 1.43 7.88
N ARG A 93 -0.93 0.27 7.41
CA ARG A 93 -1.76 -0.70 6.68
C ARG A 93 -2.95 -1.16 7.55
N ASP A 94 -2.70 -1.46 8.82
CA ASP A 94 -3.73 -2.00 9.72
C ASP A 94 -4.75 -0.91 10.10
N GLU A 95 -4.31 0.34 10.26
CA GLU A 95 -5.21 1.49 10.41
C GLU A 95 -6.10 1.66 9.17
N MET A 96 -5.52 1.59 7.97
CA MET A 96 -6.27 1.66 6.71
C MET A 96 -7.30 0.54 6.58
N ALA A 97 -6.93 -0.68 6.97
CA ALA A 97 -7.85 -1.82 7.00
C ALA A 97 -9.05 -1.55 7.93
N SER A 98 -8.80 -1.04 9.14
CA SER A 98 -9.87 -0.70 10.09
C SER A 98 -10.86 0.35 9.59
N LYS A 99 -10.42 1.21 8.66
CA LYS A 99 -11.22 2.28 8.05
C LYS A 99 -11.81 1.91 6.69
N THR A 100 -11.56 0.69 6.21
CA THR A 100 -12.03 0.19 4.91
C THR A 100 -13.00 -0.96 5.15
N PRO A 101 -14.32 -0.72 5.26
CA PRO A 101 -15.27 -1.78 5.60
C PRO A 101 -15.30 -2.94 4.61
N SER A 102 -15.13 -2.63 3.31
CA SER A 102 -15.03 -3.60 2.23
C SER A 102 -14.44 -2.95 0.99
N LEU A 103 -14.05 -3.77 0.01
CA LEU A 103 -13.66 -3.27 -1.30
C LEU A 103 -14.75 -2.39 -1.93
N ALA A 104 -16.01 -2.82 -1.92
CA ALA A 104 -17.10 -2.05 -2.52
C ALA A 104 -17.30 -0.69 -1.83
N ALA A 105 -17.27 -0.67 -0.49
CA ALA A 105 -17.44 0.56 0.28
C ALA A 105 -16.34 1.61 0.00
N LEU A 106 -15.14 1.17 -0.37
CA LEU A 106 -14.02 2.05 -0.72
C LEU A 106 -14.27 2.87 -2.00
N PHE A 107 -15.17 2.41 -2.87
CA PHE A 107 -15.55 3.10 -4.11
C PHE A 107 -16.86 3.89 -3.99
N GLU A 108 -17.51 3.84 -2.83
CA GLU A 108 -18.68 4.66 -2.55
C GLU A 108 -18.25 6.05 -2.04
N PRO A 109 -19.08 7.10 -2.22
CA PRO A 109 -18.81 8.40 -1.64
C PRO A 109 -18.61 8.32 -0.13
N ALA A 110 -17.58 9.02 0.38
CA ALA A 110 -17.39 9.18 1.81
C ALA A 110 -18.62 9.86 2.42
N ARG A 111 -19.12 9.31 3.53
CA ARG A 111 -20.24 9.87 4.29
C ARG A 111 -19.79 10.88 5.33
#